data_AF-A0A3D8SYJ9-F1
#
_entry.id   AF-A0A3D8SYJ9-F1
#
_cell.length_a   1.000
_cell.length_b   1.000
_cell.length_c   1.000
_cell.angle_alpha   90.00
_cell.angle_beta   90.00
_cell.angle_gamma   90.00
#
_symmetry.space_group_name_H-M   'P 1'
#
loop_
_entity.id
_entity.type
_entity.pdbx_description
1 polymer ?
#
loop_
_entity_poly.entity_id
_entity_poly.type
_entity_poly.pdbx_seq_one_letter_code
_entity_poly.pdbx_strand_id
1 'polypeptide(L)'
;MSERTLRGDFENRAPSEHPSRWNDLWVEGFTPWDRGLPSPALLELLTERQELLPVSGSTNTGKKLKALVPGCGKGYEVLLLSAFGFDAYGLDVSEKALEFAKEYEKEMGSQEIYNTREGVERGKVTWLCGDFFTSDAFKDVKDFETGFDFIYDYTFLCALPLSLRSKWSQRQNELLAPGGRLMCLEFPTNKPTNSGGPPWALPPKIYQALLPRPGVELKYDDEGVLVESELGPTSPNGLTALAHYQPKKTHKAGYDAEGKLMDFVSIWGHNDSA
;
A
#
# COMPACT_ATOMS: atom_id res chain seq x y z
N MET A 1 -32.63 -12.33 -1.69
CA MET A 1 -31.56 -11.92 -0.75
C MET A 1 -30.50 -11.24 -1.61
N SER A 2 -30.14 -9.98 -1.36
CA SER A 2 -29.06 -9.35 -2.11
C SER A 2 -27.75 -10.06 -1.81
N GLU A 3 -26.92 -10.27 -2.83
CA GLU A 3 -25.56 -10.79 -2.66
C GLU A 3 -24.77 -9.86 -1.73
N ARG A 4 -24.07 -10.43 -0.76
CA ARG A 4 -23.26 -9.67 0.19
C ARG A 4 -22.14 -8.96 -0.57
N THR A 5 -21.97 -7.67 -0.33
CA THR A 5 -20.90 -6.88 -0.93
C THR A 5 -19.98 -6.31 0.14
N LEU A 6 -18.72 -6.11 -0.21
CA LEU A 6 -17.75 -5.48 0.69
C LEU A 6 -18.21 -4.08 1.13
N ARG A 7 -18.72 -3.26 0.21
CA ARG A 7 -19.28 -1.94 0.54
C ARG A 7 -20.38 -2.02 1.60
N GLY A 8 -21.30 -2.98 1.48
CA GLY A 8 -22.42 -3.14 2.41
C GLY A 8 -21.98 -3.40 3.85
N ASP A 9 -20.78 -3.94 4.05
CA ASP A 9 -20.20 -4.16 5.38
C ASP A 9 -19.69 -2.87 6.06
N PHE A 10 -19.51 -1.77 5.31
CA PHE A 10 -18.93 -0.51 5.80
C PHE A 10 -19.82 0.73 5.64
N GLU A 11 -20.78 0.75 4.72
CA GLU A 11 -21.49 2.00 4.33
C GLU A 11 -22.26 2.69 5.46
N ASN A 12 -22.63 1.97 6.52
CA ASN A 12 -23.33 2.50 7.69
C ASN A 12 -22.49 2.46 8.98
N ARG A 13 -21.16 2.34 8.86
CA ARG A 13 -20.24 2.26 10.00
C ARG A 13 -19.36 3.49 10.08
N ALA A 14 -19.20 4.02 11.29
CA ALA A 14 -18.24 5.08 11.53
C ALA A 14 -16.81 4.56 11.23
N PRO A 15 -15.89 5.42 10.74
CA PRO A 15 -14.50 5.01 10.49
C PRO A 15 -13.82 4.36 11.70
N SER A 16 -14.18 4.74 12.93
CA SER A 16 -13.66 4.13 14.17
C SER A 16 -14.05 2.66 14.36
N GLU A 17 -15.09 2.18 13.68
CA GLU A 17 -15.53 0.78 13.71
C GLU A 17 -14.91 -0.06 12.58
N HIS A 18 -14.22 0.58 11.62
CA HIS A 18 -13.66 -0.14 10.48
C HIS A 18 -12.59 -1.16 10.89
N PRO A 19 -11.66 -0.89 11.85
CA PRO A 19 -10.65 -1.86 12.24
C PRO A 19 -11.22 -3.19 12.74
N SER A 20 -12.21 -3.15 13.65
CA SER A 20 -12.87 -4.36 14.13
C SER A 20 -13.63 -5.05 13.01
N ARG A 21 -14.31 -4.28 12.13
CA ARG A 21 -15.03 -4.86 10.99
C ARG A 21 -14.09 -5.62 10.05
N TRP A 22 -12.92 -5.05 9.71
CA TRP A 22 -11.92 -5.73 8.87
C TRP A 22 -11.50 -7.06 9.48
N ASN A 23 -11.29 -7.10 10.79
CA ASN A 23 -10.97 -8.35 11.49
C ASN A 23 -12.10 -9.38 11.41
N ASP A 24 -13.34 -8.96 11.64
CA ASP A 24 -14.50 -9.82 11.55
C ASP A 24 -14.64 -10.44 10.14
N LEU A 25 -14.32 -9.68 9.07
CA LEU A 25 -14.37 -10.22 7.70
C LEU A 25 -13.37 -11.36 7.47
N TRP A 26 -12.17 -11.26 8.06
CA TRP A 26 -11.19 -12.34 8.05
C TRP A 26 -11.68 -13.55 8.84
N VAL A 27 -12.30 -13.36 10.00
CA VAL A 27 -12.87 -14.44 10.82
C VAL A 27 -13.99 -15.17 10.06
N GLU A 28 -14.83 -14.41 9.35
CA GLU A 28 -15.93 -14.93 8.54
C GLU A 28 -15.47 -15.59 7.23
N GLY A 29 -14.20 -15.42 6.84
CA GLY A 29 -13.67 -15.90 5.56
C GLY A 29 -14.19 -15.11 4.34
N PHE A 30 -14.75 -13.91 4.53
CA PHE A 30 -15.22 -13.06 3.45
C PHE A 30 -14.12 -12.08 3.02
N THR A 31 -13.25 -12.53 2.11
CA THR A 31 -12.04 -11.78 1.70
C THR A 31 -11.99 -11.52 0.19
N PRO A 32 -12.99 -10.85 -0.42
CA PRO A 32 -13.07 -10.64 -1.88
C PRO A 32 -11.91 -9.81 -2.47
N TRP A 33 -11.11 -9.15 -1.63
CA TRP A 33 -9.90 -8.42 -2.03
C TRP A 33 -8.65 -9.30 -2.13
N ASP A 34 -8.62 -10.43 -1.42
CA ASP A 34 -7.47 -11.35 -1.37
C ASP A 34 -7.22 -11.96 -2.76
N ARG A 35 -5.97 -11.84 -3.24
CA ARG A 35 -5.55 -12.31 -4.57
C ARG A 35 -4.79 -13.63 -4.54
N GLY A 36 -4.42 -14.15 -3.37
CA GLY A 36 -3.75 -15.44 -3.23
C GLY A 36 -2.28 -15.49 -3.64
N LEU A 37 -1.72 -14.41 -4.20
CA LEU A 37 -0.36 -14.32 -4.72
C LEU A 37 0.12 -12.87 -4.73
N PRO A 38 1.44 -12.62 -4.74
CA PRO A 38 1.98 -11.27 -4.77
C PRO A 38 1.71 -10.59 -6.12
N SER A 39 1.59 -9.26 -6.10
CA SER A 39 1.33 -8.47 -7.30
C SER A 39 2.39 -8.65 -8.40
N PRO A 40 1.98 -9.01 -9.64
CA PRO A 40 2.88 -9.00 -10.79
C PRO A 40 3.51 -7.63 -11.07
N ALA A 41 2.82 -6.54 -10.72
CA ALA A 41 3.34 -5.18 -10.90
C ALA A 41 4.46 -4.86 -9.90
N LEU A 42 4.36 -5.34 -8.66
CA LEU A 42 5.47 -5.25 -7.69
C LEU A 42 6.66 -6.11 -8.16
N LEU A 43 6.38 -7.33 -8.65
CA LEU A 43 7.42 -8.20 -9.18
C LEU A 43 8.16 -7.53 -10.36
N GLU A 44 7.46 -6.90 -11.29
CA GLU A 44 8.06 -6.12 -12.38
C GLU A 44 8.99 -5.02 -11.86
N LEU A 45 8.56 -4.25 -10.85
CA LEU A 45 9.41 -3.22 -10.26
C LEU A 45 10.71 -3.82 -9.73
N LEU A 46 10.60 -4.92 -8.99
CA LEU A 46 11.73 -5.60 -8.35
C LEU A 46 12.66 -6.33 -9.35
N THR A 47 12.14 -6.76 -10.51
CA THR A 47 12.89 -7.50 -11.54
C THR A 47 13.46 -6.64 -12.64
N GLU A 48 12.71 -5.63 -13.09
CA GLU A 48 12.91 -4.99 -14.40
C GLU A 48 13.01 -3.46 -14.32
N ARG A 49 12.71 -2.85 -13.16
CA ARG A 49 12.75 -1.40 -12.95
C ARG A 49 13.48 -1.01 -11.66
N GLN A 50 14.61 -1.66 -11.41
CA GLN A 50 15.37 -1.50 -10.17
C GLN A 50 15.93 -0.08 -9.99
N GLU A 51 16.04 0.71 -11.06
CA GLU A 51 16.38 2.12 -11.02
C GLU A 51 15.36 2.99 -10.26
N LEU A 52 14.14 2.49 -10.08
CA LEU A 52 13.07 3.16 -9.34
C LEU A 52 13.00 2.73 -7.87
N LEU A 53 13.80 1.74 -7.45
CA LEU A 53 13.90 1.30 -6.06
C LEU A 53 14.79 2.25 -5.24
N PRO A 54 14.62 2.29 -3.90
CA PRO A 54 15.56 2.99 -3.04
C PRO A 54 16.97 2.39 -3.22
N VAL A 55 17.96 3.27 -3.34
CA VAL A 55 19.36 2.85 -3.38
C VAL A 55 19.86 2.78 -1.95
N SER A 56 20.43 1.64 -1.56
CA SER A 56 21.14 1.56 -0.29
C SER A 56 22.32 2.53 -0.37
N GLY A 57 22.21 3.67 0.32
CA GLY A 57 23.26 4.67 0.34
C GLY A 57 24.58 4.00 0.71
N SER A 58 25.69 4.50 0.14
CA SER A 58 27.08 4.02 0.31
C SER A 58 27.61 4.01 1.77
N THR A 59 26.74 4.06 2.78
CA THR A 59 27.12 3.78 4.15
C THR A 59 27.33 2.27 4.26
N ASN A 60 28.59 1.87 4.44
CA ASN A 60 29.05 0.50 4.76
C ASN A 60 28.49 0.00 6.11
N THR A 61 27.18 0.06 6.33
CA THR A 61 26.54 -0.35 7.57
C THR A 61 26.14 -1.82 7.55
N GLY A 62 26.14 -2.46 6.37
CA GLY A 62 25.70 -3.85 6.21
C GLY A 62 24.23 -4.07 6.54
N LYS A 63 23.43 -3.01 6.71
CA LYS A 63 22.01 -3.08 7.04
C LYS A 63 21.18 -3.23 5.77
N LYS A 64 20.17 -4.11 5.81
CA LYS A 64 19.17 -4.26 4.76
C LYS A 64 18.20 -3.08 4.79
N LEU A 65 17.65 -2.73 3.63
CA LEU A 65 16.61 -1.71 3.51
C LEU A 65 15.31 -2.20 4.15
N LYS A 66 14.57 -1.30 4.80
CA LYS A 66 13.29 -1.62 5.45
C LYS A 66 12.14 -1.36 4.49
N ALA A 67 11.26 -2.34 4.32
CA ALA A 67 10.07 -2.22 3.48
C ALA A 67 8.77 -2.36 4.30
N LEU A 68 7.80 -1.48 4.11
CA LEU A 68 6.47 -1.54 4.74
C LEU A 68 5.38 -1.88 3.72
N VAL A 69 4.49 -2.80 4.09
CA VAL A 69 3.22 -3.04 3.42
C VAL A 69 2.08 -2.75 4.42
N PRO A 70 1.42 -1.58 4.35
CA PRO A 70 0.27 -1.27 5.20
C PRO A 70 -1.00 -1.96 4.68
N GLY A 71 -1.83 -2.47 5.59
CA GLY A 71 -3.00 -3.29 5.24
C GLY A 71 -2.59 -4.59 4.54
N CYS A 72 -1.57 -5.28 5.07
CA CYS A 72 -0.91 -6.37 4.34
C CYS A 72 -1.79 -7.62 4.14
N GLY A 73 -2.89 -7.77 4.88
CA GLY A 73 -3.69 -8.99 4.85
C GLY A 73 -2.83 -10.22 5.18
N LYS A 74 -2.82 -11.21 4.27
CA LYS A 74 -1.99 -12.41 4.37
C LYS A 74 -0.50 -12.20 4.01
N GLY A 75 -0.11 -10.99 3.61
CA GLY A 75 1.30 -10.61 3.52
C GLY A 75 2.07 -11.19 2.34
N TYR A 76 1.41 -11.48 1.21
CA TYR A 76 2.06 -11.99 0.00
C TYR A 76 3.23 -11.09 -0.44
N GLU A 77 3.03 -9.79 -0.47
CA GLU A 77 4.05 -8.82 -0.83
C GLU A 77 5.15 -8.69 0.21
N VAL A 78 4.85 -8.92 1.49
CA VAL A 78 5.84 -8.90 2.58
C VAL A 78 6.86 -10.03 2.38
N LEU A 79 6.38 -11.23 2.04
CA LEU A 79 7.26 -12.37 1.74
C LEU A 79 8.05 -12.16 0.46
N LEU A 80 7.44 -11.53 -0.56
CA LEU A 80 8.15 -11.19 -1.79
C LEU A 80 9.28 -10.18 -1.50
N LEU A 81 9.00 -9.09 -0.77
CA LEU A 81 10.01 -8.09 -0.41
C LEU A 81 11.14 -8.71 0.42
N SER A 82 10.83 -9.61 1.36
CA SER A 82 11.83 -10.39 2.11
C SER A 82 12.71 -11.24 1.19
N ALA A 83 12.13 -11.93 0.20
CA ALA A 83 12.89 -12.71 -0.78
C ALA A 83 13.83 -11.85 -1.64
N PHE A 84 13.51 -10.57 -1.79
CA PHE A 84 14.32 -9.57 -2.49
C PHE A 84 15.33 -8.85 -1.58
N GLY A 85 15.45 -9.28 -0.32
CA GLY A 85 16.49 -8.83 0.59
C GLY A 85 16.13 -7.60 1.43
N PHE A 86 14.85 -7.17 1.43
CA PHE A 86 14.36 -6.15 2.36
C PHE A 86 14.04 -6.78 3.72
N ASP A 87 14.36 -6.07 4.81
CA ASP A 87 13.71 -6.32 6.09
C ASP A 87 12.26 -5.82 5.96
N ALA A 88 11.33 -6.77 5.80
CA ALA A 88 9.96 -6.52 5.39
C ALA A 88 9.00 -6.54 6.58
N TYR A 89 8.14 -5.53 6.62
CA TYR A 89 7.17 -5.29 7.67
C TYR A 89 5.77 -5.33 7.08
N GLY A 90 4.96 -6.29 7.53
CA GLY A 90 3.54 -6.35 7.23
C GLY A 90 2.74 -5.73 8.38
N LEU A 91 1.99 -4.66 8.11
CA LEU A 91 1.12 -4.03 9.09
C LEU A 91 -0.34 -4.32 8.74
N ASP A 92 -1.10 -4.83 9.71
CA ASP A 92 -2.55 -4.94 9.59
C ASP A 92 -3.23 -4.68 10.93
N VAL A 93 -4.46 -4.15 10.89
CA VAL A 93 -5.30 -3.95 12.08
C VAL A 93 -5.95 -5.26 12.54
N SER A 94 -6.07 -6.23 11.64
CA SER A 94 -6.69 -7.52 11.92
C SER A 94 -5.70 -8.52 12.47
N GLU A 95 -5.89 -8.92 13.73
CA GLU A 95 -5.20 -10.06 14.33
C GLU A 95 -5.39 -11.32 13.49
N LYS A 96 -6.62 -11.53 12.98
CA LYS A 96 -6.94 -12.72 12.17
C LYS A 96 -6.21 -12.73 10.82
N ALA A 97 -6.07 -11.58 10.17
CA ALA A 97 -5.28 -11.46 8.95
C ALA A 97 -3.82 -11.87 9.19
N LEU A 98 -3.24 -11.41 10.30
CA LEU A 98 -1.84 -11.69 10.66
C LEU A 98 -1.63 -13.13 11.13
N GLU A 99 -2.64 -13.77 11.73
CA GLU A 99 -2.64 -15.22 11.97
C GLU A 99 -2.48 -15.95 10.63
N PHE A 100 -3.34 -15.64 9.65
CA PHE A 100 -3.23 -16.23 8.31
C PHE A 100 -1.94 -15.87 7.59
N ALA A 101 -1.40 -14.67 7.79
CA ALA A 101 -0.11 -14.28 7.21
C ALA A 101 1.04 -15.14 7.74
N LYS A 102 1.07 -15.42 9.05
CA LYS A 102 2.08 -16.29 9.68
C LYS A 102 1.92 -17.75 9.25
N GLU A 103 0.69 -18.23 9.11
CA GLU A 103 0.42 -19.57 8.57
C GLU A 103 0.90 -19.67 7.12
N TYR A 104 0.58 -18.69 6.28
CA TYR A 104 1.01 -18.64 4.90
C TYR A 104 2.53 -18.54 4.77
N GLU A 105 3.20 -17.73 5.60
CA GLU A 105 4.67 -17.67 5.66
C GLU A 105 5.27 -19.06 5.93
N LYS A 106 4.74 -19.78 6.92
CA LYS A 106 5.22 -21.12 7.27
C LYS A 106 5.00 -22.14 6.16
N GLU A 107 3.85 -22.11 5.50
CA GLU A 107 3.48 -23.10 4.47
C GLU A 107 4.12 -22.80 3.12
N MET A 108 4.22 -21.52 2.76
CA MET A 108 4.51 -21.09 1.40
C MET A 108 5.79 -20.27 1.28
N GLY A 109 6.41 -19.80 2.36
CA GLY A 109 7.60 -18.92 2.32
C GLY A 109 8.84 -19.52 1.65
N SER A 110 8.86 -20.85 1.42
CA SER A 110 9.92 -21.57 0.70
C SER A 110 9.52 -22.02 -0.72
N GLN A 111 8.37 -21.57 -1.22
CA GLN A 111 7.92 -21.85 -2.59
C GLN A 111 8.70 -21.02 -3.61
N GLU A 112 8.73 -21.47 -4.87
CA GLU A 112 9.53 -20.88 -5.95
C GLU A 112 9.32 -19.37 -6.12
N ILE A 113 8.08 -18.91 -5.98
CA ILE A 113 7.71 -17.49 -6.09
C ILE A 113 8.39 -16.59 -5.03
N TYR A 114 8.84 -17.18 -3.92
CA TYR A 114 9.56 -16.50 -2.85
C TYR A 114 11.03 -16.90 -2.78
N ASN A 115 11.59 -17.57 -3.79
CA ASN A 115 13.02 -17.87 -3.81
C ASN A 115 13.86 -16.60 -3.88
N THR A 116 14.93 -16.56 -3.10
CA THR A 116 15.93 -15.49 -3.21
C THR A 116 16.72 -15.62 -4.51
N ARG A 117 17.14 -14.49 -5.06
CA ARG A 117 18.08 -14.49 -6.19
C ARG A 117 19.50 -14.83 -5.76
N GLU A 118 20.32 -15.22 -6.73
CA GLU A 118 21.75 -15.42 -6.49
C GLU A 118 22.38 -14.14 -5.92
N GLY A 119 23.16 -14.28 -4.84
CA GLY A 119 23.79 -13.16 -4.14
C GLY A 119 22.87 -12.33 -3.26
N VAL A 120 21.55 -12.61 -3.21
CA VAL A 120 20.60 -11.92 -2.33
C VAL A 120 20.33 -12.77 -1.10
N GLU A 121 20.71 -12.25 0.06
CA GLU A 121 20.31 -12.82 1.34
C GLU A 121 18.89 -12.35 1.69
N ARG A 122 18.00 -13.30 2.02
CA ARG A 122 16.62 -13.05 2.48
C ARG A 122 16.61 -12.05 3.65
N GLY A 123 15.74 -11.06 3.59
CA GLY A 123 15.53 -10.14 4.71
C GLY A 123 14.51 -10.66 5.72
N LYS A 124 14.53 -10.09 6.92
CA LYS A 124 13.65 -10.52 8.02
C LYS A 124 12.19 -10.11 7.75
N VAL A 125 11.24 -11.00 8.03
CA VAL A 125 9.81 -10.68 8.05
C VAL A 125 9.39 -10.30 9.48
N THR A 126 8.63 -9.21 9.62
CA THR A 126 8.04 -8.78 10.89
C THR A 126 6.57 -8.41 10.70
N TRP A 127 5.68 -9.04 11.48
CA TRP A 127 4.24 -8.78 11.46
C TRP A 127 3.88 -7.81 12.58
N LEU A 128 3.30 -6.66 12.21
CA LEU A 128 2.87 -5.60 13.11
C LEU A 128 1.34 -5.61 13.19
N CYS A 129 0.79 -5.89 14.37
CA CYS A 129 -0.65 -5.78 14.61
C CYS A 129 -0.95 -4.39 15.17
N GLY A 130 -1.59 -3.52 14.37
CA GLY A 130 -1.86 -2.16 14.81
C GLY A 130 -2.47 -1.27 13.75
N ASP A 131 -2.87 -0.08 14.19
CA ASP A 131 -3.43 0.95 13.32
C ASP A 131 -2.32 1.79 12.67
N PHE A 132 -2.31 1.82 11.33
CA PHE A 132 -1.41 2.63 10.50
C PHE A 132 -1.34 4.10 10.92
N PHE A 133 -2.44 4.66 11.42
CA PHE A 133 -2.52 6.05 11.84
C PHE A 133 -1.94 6.31 13.24
N THR A 134 -1.45 5.28 13.93
CA THR A 134 -0.91 5.39 15.30
C THR A 134 0.58 5.07 15.34
N SER A 135 1.33 5.82 16.15
CA SER A 135 2.78 5.57 16.32
C SER A 135 3.06 4.26 17.07
N ASP A 136 2.15 3.84 17.95
CA ASP A 136 2.30 2.61 18.74
C ASP A 136 2.42 1.35 17.88
N ALA A 137 1.83 1.36 16.68
CA ALA A 137 1.93 0.27 15.72
C ALA A 137 3.37 0.02 15.22
N PHE A 138 4.27 0.99 15.39
CA PHE A 138 5.64 0.94 14.90
C PHE A 138 6.70 0.90 16.02
N LYS A 139 6.29 0.82 17.29
CA LYS A 139 7.20 0.86 18.45
C LYS A 139 8.28 -0.24 18.44
N ASP A 140 7.97 -1.38 17.83
CA ASP A 140 8.86 -2.55 17.77
C ASP A 140 9.72 -2.57 16.48
N VAL A 141 9.62 -1.51 15.65
CA VAL A 141 10.46 -1.36 14.47
C VAL A 141 11.84 -0.86 14.90
N LYS A 142 12.86 -1.69 14.63
CA LYS A 142 14.24 -1.35 14.93
C LYS A 142 14.71 -0.17 14.06
N ASP A 143 15.43 0.77 14.67
CA ASP A 143 16.00 1.95 14.00
C ASP A 143 14.95 2.78 13.22
N PHE A 144 13.72 2.85 13.74
CA PHE A 144 12.57 3.48 13.10
C PHE A 144 12.74 4.99 12.86
N GLU A 145 13.64 5.67 13.57
CA GLU A 145 13.97 7.09 13.38
C GLU A 145 14.33 7.44 11.93
N THR A 146 14.77 6.44 11.16
CA THR A 146 15.11 6.61 9.73
C THR A 146 13.91 6.49 8.79
N GLY A 147 12.75 6.03 9.26
CA GLY A 147 11.61 5.67 8.41
C GLY A 147 11.83 4.37 7.61
N PHE A 148 10.91 4.09 6.69
CA PHE A 148 10.99 2.97 5.75
C PHE A 148 11.61 3.41 4.42
N ASP A 149 12.56 2.64 3.93
CA ASP A 149 13.23 2.88 2.65
C ASP A 149 12.29 2.58 1.47
N PHE A 150 11.37 1.63 1.65
CA PHE A 150 10.34 1.30 0.69
C PHE A 150 8.97 1.19 1.36
N ILE A 151 7.93 1.78 0.77
CA ILE A 151 6.55 1.55 1.19
C ILE A 151 5.75 1.10 -0.05
N TYR A 152 4.95 0.05 0.08
CA TYR A 152 4.11 -0.47 -1.00
C TYR A 152 2.64 -0.38 -0.61
N ASP A 153 1.89 0.50 -1.28
CA ASP A 153 0.43 0.62 -1.13
C ASP A 153 -0.29 -0.04 -2.30
N TYR A 154 -1.06 -1.08 -2.01
CA TYR A 154 -2.01 -1.68 -2.94
C TYR A 154 -3.22 -2.19 -2.16
N THR A 155 -4.41 -1.83 -2.63
CA THR A 155 -5.69 -2.11 -1.96
C THR A 155 -5.84 -1.54 -0.53
N PHE A 156 -4.90 -0.72 -0.05
CA PHE A 156 -4.98 -0.08 1.25
C PHE A 156 -5.66 1.29 1.18
N LEU A 157 -5.15 2.26 0.40
CA LEU A 157 -5.81 3.57 0.27
C LEU A 157 -7.26 3.44 -0.21
N CYS A 158 -7.55 2.51 -1.13
CA CYS A 158 -8.92 2.35 -1.63
C CYS A 158 -9.85 1.73 -0.59
N ALA A 159 -9.32 1.10 0.47
CA ALA A 159 -10.10 0.58 1.58
C ALA A 159 -10.56 1.69 2.54
N LEU A 160 -9.88 2.85 2.53
CA LEU A 160 -10.12 3.93 3.48
C LEU A 160 -11.29 4.85 3.05
N PRO A 161 -12.17 5.28 3.98
CA PRO A 161 -13.14 6.33 3.72
C PRO A 161 -12.45 7.66 3.38
N LEU A 162 -13.16 8.54 2.66
CA LEU A 162 -12.61 9.82 2.18
C LEU A 162 -11.99 10.67 3.31
N SER A 163 -12.59 10.65 4.51
CA SER A 163 -12.14 11.40 5.69
C SER A 163 -10.78 10.95 6.26
N LEU A 164 -10.27 9.78 5.86
CA LEU A 164 -8.96 9.29 6.29
C LEU A 164 -7.86 9.50 5.24
N ARG A 165 -8.19 9.96 4.03
CA ARG A 165 -7.22 10.08 2.93
C ARG A 165 -6.15 11.14 3.17
N SER A 166 -6.52 12.27 3.79
CA SER A 166 -5.57 13.31 4.19
C SER A 166 -4.57 12.76 5.21
N LYS A 167 -5.06 12.07 6.25
CA LYS A 167 -4.23 11.38 7.26
C LYS A 167 -3.36 10.30 6.64
N TRP A 168 -3.85 9.56 5.65
CA TRP A 168 -3.06 8.57 4.93
C TRP A 168 -1.87 9.24 4.22
N SER A 169 -2.10 10.33 3.49
CA SER A 169 -1.04 11.03 2.77
C SER A 169 0.01 11.63 3.72
N GLN A 170 -0.44 12.17 4.86
CA GLN A 170 0.43 12.62 5.93
C GLN A 170 1.28 11.47 6.47
N ARG A 171 0.64 10.34 6.77
CA ARG A 171 1.32 9.21 7.39
C ARG A 171 2.32 8.55 6.44
N GLN A 172 1.99 8.44 5.15
CA GLN A 172 2.94 7.98 4.14
C GLN A 172 4.17 8.89 4.07
N ASN A 173 3.98 10.20 4.15
CA ASN A 173 5.08 11.18 4.15
C ASN A 173 5.98 11.05 5.39
N GLU A 174 5.38 10.92 6.59
CA GLU A 174 6.09 10.76 7.86
C GLU A 174 6.85 9.43 7.97
N LEU A 175 6.28 8.35 7.43
CA LEU A 175 6.86 7.02 7.49
C LEU A 175 7.97 6.78 6.47
N LEU A 176 8.00 7.55 5.39
CA LEU A 176 8.96 7.37 4.32
C LEU A 176 10.32 7.97 4.71
N ALA A 177 11.37 7.15 4.65
CA ALA A 177 12.74 7.58 4.88
C ALA A 177 13.18 8.66 3.87
N PRO A 178 14.12 9.56 4.24
CA PRO A 178 14.86 10.35 3.26
C PRO A 178 15.50 9.43 2.20
N GLY A 179 15.34 9.76 0.91
CA GLY A 179 15.77 8.89 -0.20
C GLY A 179 14.92 7.62 -0.41
N GLY A 180 13.91 7.39 0.41
CA GLY A 180 12.98 6.27 0.29
C GLY A 180 12.07 6.37 -0.94
N ARG A 181 11.36 5.29 -1.24
CA ARG A 181 10.38 5.21 -2.33
C ARG A 181 9.03 4.67 -1.83
N LEU A 182 7.97 5.41 -2.10
CA LEU A 182 6.59 4.94 -1.98
C LEU A 182 6.14 4.46 -3.36
N MET A 183 5.82 3.19 -3.49
CA MET A 183 5.11 2.63 -4.65
C MET A 183 3.61 2.57 -4.33
N CYS A 184 2.79 3.17 -5.20
CA CYS A 184 1.35 2.98 -5.20
C CYS A 184 0.97 2.18 -6.45
N LEU A 185 0.35 1.01 -6.26
CA LEU A 185 -0.39 0.34 -7.34
C LEU A 185 -1.81 0.91 -7.32
N GLU A 186 -2.06 1.83 -8.23
CA GLU A 186 -3.28 2.62 -8.29
C GLU A 186 -4.44 1.74 -8.75
N PHE A 187 -5.37 1.50 -7.83
CA PHE A 187 -6.54 0.65 -8.03
C PHE A 187 -7.66 1.08 -7.07
N PRO A 188 -8.94 1.02 -7.49
CA PRO A 188 -9.44 0.88 -8.86
C PRO A 188 -9.52 2.24 -9.58
N THR A 189 -8.95 2.34 -10.78
CA THR A 189 -8.79 3.60 -11.53
C THR A 189 -9.98 3.98 -12.40
N ASN A 190 -10.80 3.00 -12.81
CA ASN A 190 -11.95 3.18 -13.70
C ASN A 190 -13.31 3.04 -13.01
N LYS A 191 -13.31 2.85 -11.68
CA LYS A 191 -14.53 2.74 -10.89
C LYS A 191 -15.24 4.11 -10.81
N PRO A 192 -16.56 4.20 -11.03
CA PRO A 192 -17.31 5.44 -10.86
C PRO A 192 -17.17 5.99 -9.43
N THR A 193 -16.89 7.28 -9.28
CA THR A 193 -16.61 7.91 -7.97
C THR A 193 -17.79 7.83 -7.01
N ASN A 194 -19.01 7.96 -7.51
CA ASN A 194 -20.25 7.89 -6.74
C ASN A 194 -20.66 6.45 -6.33
N SER A 195 -19.92 5.42 -6.75
CA SER A 195 -20.26 4.03 -6.43
C SER A 195 -19.90 3.60 -4.99
N GLY A 196 -19.35 4.50 -4.17
CA GLY A 196 -19.01 4.26 -2.76
C GLY A 196 -17.76 3.40 -2.56
N GLY A 197 -17.61 2.79 -1.38
CA GLY A 197 -16.50 1.88 -1.10
C GLY A 197 -16.66 1.20 0.28
N PRO A 198 -15.73 0.33 0.67
CA PRO A 198 -14.53 -0.07 -0.06
C PRO A 198 -14.78 -1.16 -1.15
N PRO A 199 -13.93 -1.24 -2.20
CA PRO A 199 -12.91 -0.26 -2.53
C PRO A 199 -13.53 1.02 -3.11
N TRP A 200 -13.03 2.17 -2.69
CA TRP A 200 -13.36 3.48 -3.25
C TRP A 200 -12.62 3.70 -4.56
N ALA A 201 -13.18 4.52 -5.46
CA ALA A 201 -12.48 4.90 -6.69
C ALA A 201 -11.19 5.68 -6.38
N LEU A 202 -10.11 5.34 -7.07
CA LEU A 202 -8.80 5.98 -6.98
C LEU A 202 -8.19 6.17 -8.39
N PRO A 203 -8.73 7.09 -9.19
CA PRO A 203 -8.02 7.51 -10.41
C PRO A 203 -6.70 8.21 -10.04
N PRO A 204 -5.69 8.23 -10.95
CA PRO A 204 -4.36 8.78 -10.68
C PRO A 204 -4.35 10.19 -10.08
N LYS A 205 -5.31 11.03 -10.48
CA LYS A 205 -5.45 12.39 -9.97
C LYS A 205 -5.64 12.49 -8.45
N ILE A 206 -6.16 11.44 -7.79
CA ILE A 206 -6.28 11.43 -6.32
C ILE A 206 -4.90 11.35 -5.67
N TYR A 207 -3.99 10.53 -6.18
CA TYR A 207 -2.62 10.43 -5.68
C TYR A 207 -1.86 11.76 -5.92
N GLN A 208 -2.03 12.36 -7.09
CA GLN A 208 -1.45 13.67 -7.45
C GLN A 208 -2.00 14.83 -6.61
N ALA A 209 -3.21 14.69 -6.06
CA ALA A 209 -3.78 15.65 -5.14
C ALA A 209 -3.24 15.46 -3.72
N LEU A 210 -3.20 14.21 -3.23
CA LEU A 210 -2.86 13.85 -1.85
C LEU A 210 -1.36 13.95 -1.54
N LEU A 211 -0.52 13.28 -2.33
CA LEU A 211 0.87 13.02 -1.94
C LEU A 211 1.76 14.29 -1.96
N PRO A 212 1.58 15.24 -2.89
CA PRO A 212 2.22 16.56 -2.81
C PRO A 212 1.66 17.48 -1.71
N ARG A 213 0.56 17.11 -1.04
CA ARG A 213 -0.16 17.91 -0.03
C ARG A 213 -0.46 17.07 1.22
N PRO A 214 0.58 16.52 1.89
CA PRO A 214 0.39 15.61 3.00
C PRO A 214 -0.46 16.27 4.10
N GLY A 215 -1.54 15.59 4.50
CA GLY A 215 -2.44 16.05 5.58
C GLY A 215 -3.51 17.04 5.17
N VAL A 216 -3.53 17.50 3.91
CA VAL A 216 -4.56 18.43 3.42
C VAL A 216 -5.85 17.66 3.08
N GLU A 217 -6.97 18.11 3.65
CA GLU A 217 -8.29 17.57 3.30
C GLU A 217 -8.70 18.01 1.88
N LEU A 218 -8.96 17.02 1.02
CA LEU A 218 -9.45 17.27 -0.33
C LEU A 218 -10.96 17.50 -0.33
N LYS A 219 -11.42 18.35 -1.25
CA LYS A 219 -12.84 18.61 -1.49
C LYS A 219 -13.36 17.75 -2.63
N TYR A 220 -14.56 17.22 -2.44
CA TYR A 220 -15.26 16.40 -3.41
C TYR A 220 -16.65 16.99 -3.63
N ASP A 221 -17.17 16.89 -4.85
CA ASP A 221 -18.56 17.24 -5.15
C ASP A 221 -19.54 16.15 -4.70
N ASP A 222 -20.84 16.36 -4.94
CA ASP A 222 -21.91 15.46 -4.53
C ASP A 222 -21.82 14.09 -5.24
N GLU A 223 -21.10 14.01 -6.36
CA GLU A 223 -20.79 12.80 -7.13
C GLU A 223 -19.47 12.13 -6.68
N GLY A 224 -18.82 12.64 -5.64
CA GLY A 224 -17.56 12.12 -5.10
C GLY A 224 -16.35 12.38 -6.02
N VAL A 225 -16.47 13.28 -6.99
CA VAL A 225 -15.37 13.70 -7.86
C VAL A 225 -14.55 14.77 -7.15
N LEU A 226 -13.23 14.65 -7.25
CA LEU A 226 -12.29 15.66 -6.73
C LEU A 226 -12.56 17.04 -7.37
N VAL A 227 -12.72 18.07 -6.54
CA VAL A 227 -12.84 19.47 -6.97
C VAL A 227 -11.44 20.05 -7.18
N GLU A 228 -10.90 19.87 -8.37
CA GLU A 228 -9.50 20.22 -8.69
C GLU A 228 -9.20 21.73 -8.60
N SER A 229 -10.20 22.58 -8.82
CA SER A 229 -10.06 24.05 -8.68
C SER A 229 -9.83 24.51 -7.23
N GLU A 230 -10.12 23.65 -6.25
CA GLU A 230 -9.89 23.91 -4.83
C GLU A 230 -8.60 23.26 -4.31
N LEU A 231 -7.77 22.70 -5.19
CA LEU A 231 -6.43 22.26 -4.81
C LEU A 231 -5.58 23.48 -4.45
N GLY A 232 -5.30 23.62 -3.16
CA GLY A 232 -4.28 24.55 -2.67
C GLY A 232 -2.87 24.23 -3.20
N PRO A 233 -1.87 25.05 -2.86
CA PRO A 233 -0.50 24.82 -3.28
C PRO A 233 0.04 23.48 -2.73
N THR A 234 1.03 22.92 -3.41
CA THR A 234 1.79 21.79 -2.89
C THR A 234 2.66 22.20 -1.70
N SER A 235 2.92 21.27 -0.79
CA SER A 235 3.84 21.49 0.33
C SER A 235 5.29 21.37 -0.13
N PRO A 236 6.24 22.18 0.36
CA PRO A 236 7.67 21.96 0.16
C PRO A 236 8.15 20.59 0.65
N ASN A 237 7.47 20.03 1.66
CA ASN A 237 7.74 18.69 2.21
C ASN A 237 6.82 17.62 1.59
N GLY A 238 6.03 17.96 0.56
CA GLY A 238 5.17 17.01 -0.13
C GLY A 238 5.99 16.01 -0.93
N LEU A 239 5.45 14.81 -1.12
CA LEU A 239 6.08 13.81 -1.96
C LEU A 239 5.97 14.21 -3.43
N THR A 240 7.05 13.96 -4.18
CA THR A 240 7.13 14.23 -5.61
C THR A 240 7.02 12.93 -6.40
N ALA A 241 6.33 12.98 -7.55
CA ALA A 241 6.23 11.82 -8.44
C ALA A 241 7.55 11.63 -9.18
N LEU A 242 8.16 10.45 -9.02
CA LEU A 242 9.41 10.04 -9.67
C LEU A 242 9.15 9.23 -10.93
N ALA A 243 8.05 8.47 -10.96
CA ALA A 243 7.59 7.73 -12.12
C ALA A 243 6.07 7.51 -12.08
N HIS A 244 5.45 7.41 -13.25
CA HIS A 244 4.06 6.99 -13.41
C HIS A 244 3.92 6.20 -14.72
N TYR A 245 3.56 4.93 -14.65
CA TYR A 245 3.53 4.03 -15.80
C TYR A 245 2.48 2.93 -15.63
N GLN A 246 2.03 2.35 -16.74
CA GLN A 246 1.24 1.12 -16.69
C GLN A 246 2.18 -0.09 -16.57
N PRO A 247 1.99 -0.98 -15.58
CA PRO A 247 2.76 -2.22 -15.51
C PRO A 247 2.42 -3.12 -16.70
N LYS A 248 3.30 -4.07 -17.02
CA LYS A 248 3.08 -5.08 -18.06
C LYS A 248 1.96 -6.03 -17.67
N LYS A 249 1.85 -6.34 -16.37
CA LYS A 249 0.83 -7.23 -15.79
C LYS A 249 0.42 -6.74 -14.41
N THR A 250 -0.83 -7.00 -14.07
CA THR A 250 -1.39 -6.81 -12.72
C THR A 250 -2.28 -8.01 -12.37
N HIS A 251 -2.96 -7.99 -11.22
CA HIS A 251 -3.99 -8.97 -10.92
C HIS A 251 -5.19 -8.83 -11.86
N LYS A 252 -5.99 -9.90 -12.00
CA LYS A 252 -7.19 -9.90 -12.85
C LYS A 252 -8.14 -8.71 -12.61
N ALA A 253 -8.23 -8.23 -11.38
CA ALA A 253 -9.09 -7.09 -11.03
C ALA A 253 -8.64 -5.74 -11.62
N GLY A 254 -7.38 -5.61 -12.02
CA GLY A 254 -6.83 -4.43 -12.68
C GLY A 254 -7.04 -4.41 -14.19
N TYR A 255 -7.86 -5.32 -14.73
CA TYR A 255 -8.25 -5.36 -16.14
C TYR A 255 -9.75 -5.06 -16.28
N ASP A 256 -10.14 -4.39 -17.36
CA ASP A 256 -11.56 -4.22 -17.72
C ASP A 256 -12.15 -5.49 -18.36
N ALA A 257 -13.43 -5.42 -18.76
CA ALA A 257 -14.15 -6.55 -19.35
C ALA A 257 -13.58 -6.98 -20.71
N GLU A 258 -12.93 -6.04 -21.41
CA GLU A 258 -12.27 -6.25 -22.69
C GLU A 258 -10.82 -6.75 -22.53
N GLY A 259 -10.33 -6.89 -21.30
CA GLY A 259 -8.97 -7.37 -21.00
C GLY A 259 -7.89 -6.29 -21.14
N LYS A 260 -8.26 -5.02 -21.18
CA LYS A 260 -7.31 -3.90 -21.17
C LYS A 260 -6.87 -3.64 -19.73
N LEU A 261 -5.56 -3.44 -19.55
CA LEU A 261 -4.97 -3.11 -18.26
C LEU A 261 -5.32 -1.67 -17.86
N MET A 262 -5.85 -1.52 -16.64
CA MET A 262 -6.36 -0.26 -16.09
C MET A 262 -5.54 0.27 -14.93
N ASP A 263 -4.83 -0.59 -14.20
CA ASP A 263 -3.96 -0.18 -13.09
C ASP A 263 -2.79 0.67 -13.58
N PHE A 264 -2.33 1.58 -12.72
CA PHE A 264 -1.10 2.32 -12.91
C PHE A 264 -0.18 2.10 -11.71
N VAL A 265 1.11 2.20 -11.94
CA VAL A 265 2.11 2.31 -10.87
C VAL A 265 2.57 3.75 -10.82
N SER A 266 2.53 4.35 -9.63
CA SER A 266 3.25 5.59 -9.34
C SER A 266 4.31 5.38 -8.27
N ILE A 267 5.49 5.97 -8.49
CA ILE A 267 6.61 5.97 -7.56
C ILE A 267 6.78 7.39 -7.04
N TRP A 268 6.87 7.54 -5.73
CA TRP A 268 6.96 8.81 -5.03
C TRP A 268 8.16 8.84 -4.10
N GLY A 269 8.72 10.02 -3.88
CA GLY A 269 9.81 10.23 -2.92
C GLY A 269 9.80 11.65 -2.36
N HIS A 270 10.52 11.85 -1.26
CA HIS A 270 10.83 13.18 -0.77
C HIS A 270 11.65 13.94 -1.82
N ASN A 271 11.53 15.27 -1.82
CA ASN A 271 12.37 16.09 -2.69
C ASN A 271 13.80 16.09 -2.13
N ASP A 272 14.74 15.47 -2.84
CA ASP A 272 16.16 15.39 -2.45
C ASP A 272 16.89 16.76 -2.53
N SER A 273 16.17 17.85 -2.81
CA SER A 273 16.68 19.22 -3.00
C SER A 273 16.47 20.17 -1.80
N ALA A 274 16.09 19.64 -0.62
CA ALA A 274 15.85 20.43 0.59
C ALA A 274 16.99 20.31 1.61
#